data_AF-A0A7K4IJN7-F1
#
_entry.id   AF-A0A7K4IJN7-F1
#
_cell.length_a   1.000
_cell.length_b   1.000
_cell.length_c   1.000
_cell.angle_alpha   90.00
_cell.angle_beta   90.00
_cell.angle_gamma   90.00
#
_symmetry.space_group_name_H-M   'P 1'
#
loop_
_entity.id
_entity.type
_entity.pdbx_description
1 polymer ?
#
loop_
_entity_poly.entity_id
_entity_poly.type
_entity_poly.pdbx_seq_one_letter_code
_entity_poly.pdbx_strand_id
1 'polypeptide(L)'
;MIALVILDRRSLLAIDGATGFAEATGLAASTVGFVILATSTSIPEAAVSFTASIDREFGIAIGNVLGSNIANICLIIGVPTIYLCFKGIYCIRYLPKMEKHEIDSLFFGLLIASVVPLYLAYREYASMSIGIILLVIFLVYNIYLSRTGIIIKDSGVKSSHKSKKFGKELLRLIFGVAIVVLCAYFIVNSASNIAEAFGIVFIFI
;
A
#
# COMPACT_ATOMS: atom_id res chain seq x y z
N MET A 1 9.93 4.74 18.97
CA MET A 1 10.58 5.95 18.41
C MET A 1 11.70 5.66 17.41
N ILE A 2 12.61 4.70 17.66
CA ILE A 2 13.71 4.36 16.73
C ILE A 2 13.20 3.95 15.33
N ALA A 3 12.19 3.07 15.27
CA ALA A 3 11.60 2.63 14.00
C ALA A 3 11.02 3.78 13.17
N LEU A 4 10.42 4.80 13.80
CA LEU A 4 9.89 5.99 13.11
C LEU A 4 11.01 6.81 12.46
N VAL A 5 12.12 7.01 13.18
CA VAL A 5 13.28 7.76 12.66
C VAL A 5 13.94 7.01 11.50
N ILE A 6 14.01 5.68 11.59
CA ILE A 6 14.54 4.84 10.50
C ILE A 6 13.60 4.93 9.29
N LEU A 7 12.29 4.84 9.49
CA LEU A 7 11.30 4.90 8.41
C LEU A 7 11.34 6.25 7.68
N ASP A 8 11.39 7.35 8.41
CA ASP A 8 11.54 8.71 7.85
C ASP A 8 12.76 8.82 6.94
N ARG A 9 13.93 8.35 7.41
CA ARG A 9 15.18 8.47 6.64
C ARG A 9 15.38 7.42 5.55
N ARG A 10 14.76 6.25 5.66
CA ARG A 10 15.05 5.08 4.80
C ARG A 10 13.93 4.72 3.83
N SER A 11 12.73 5.30 3.96
CA SER A 11 11.62 5.13 3.01
C SER A 11 12.01 5.47 1.57
N LEU A 12 12.88 6.46 1.38
CA LEU A 12 13.46 6.84 0.09
C LEU A 12 14.17 5.68 -0.62
N LEU A 13 14.80 4.74 0.10
CA LEU A 13 15.47 3.60 -0.52
C LEU A 13 14.49 2.67 -1.24
N ALA A 14 13.28 2.50 -0.69
CA ALA A 14 12.23 1.71 -1.33
C ALA A 14 11.72 2.39 -2.59
N ILE A 15 11.57 3.72 -2.57
CA ILE A 15 11.14 4.53 -3.73
C ILE A 15 12.21 4.51 -4.82
N ASP A 16 13.48 4.74 -4.47
CA ASP A 16 14.61 4.70 -5.40
C ASP A 16 14.82 3.29 -5.98
N GLY A 17 14.63 2.25 -5.16
CA GLY A 17 14.66 0.86 -5.61
C GLY A 17 13.51 0.53 -6.56
N ALA A 18 12.29 1.01 -6.27
CA ALA A 18 11.12 0.80 -7.12
C ALA A 18 11.25 1.50 -8.48
N THR A 19 11.72 2.75 -8.48
CA THR A 19 11.98 3.50 -9.72
C THR A 19 13.10 2.86 -10.55
N GLY A 20 14.20 2.46 -9.92
CA GLY A 20 15.29 1.75 -10.60
C GLY A 20 14.88 0.37 -11.13
N PHE A 21 14.03 -0.35 -10.41
CA PHE A 21 13.47 -1.63 -10.87
C PHE A 21 12.51 -1.45 -12.04
N ALA A 22 11.66 -0.41 -12.01
CA ALA A 22 10.79 -0.03 -13.12
C ALA A 22 11.61 0.28 -14.39
N GLU A 23 12.65 1.11 -14.27
CA GLU A 23 13.58 1.43 -15.36
C GLU A 23 14.25 0.17 -15.95
N ALA A 24 14.66 -0.78 -15.09
CA ALA A 24 15.37 -1.99 -15.52
C ALA A 24 14.45 -3.04 -16.16
N THR A 25 13.16 -3.03 -15.86
CA THR A 25 12.17 -4.00 -16.35
C THR A 25 11.30 -3.47 -17.50
N GLY A 26 11.35 -2.16 -17.76
CA GLY A 26 10.46 -1.50 -18.71
C GLY A 26 9.03 -1.33 -18.19
N LEU A 27 8.78 -1.62 -16.91
CA LEU A 27 7.50 -1.37 -16.26
C LEU A 27 7.36 0.11 -15.90
N ALA A 28 6.13 0.60 -15.77
CA ALA A 28 5.89 1.94 -15.26
C ALA A 28 6.20 2.00 -13.74
N ALA A 29 6.82 3.08 -13.28
CA ALA A 29 7.11 3.29 -11.86
C ALA A 29 5.83 3.29 -11.00
N SER A 30 4.71 3.77 -11.56
CA SER A 30 3.39 3.70 -10.94
C SER A 30 2.92 2.26 -10.74
N THR A 31 3.14 1.35 -11.70
CA THR A 31 2.81 -0.07 -11.58
C THR A 31 3.64 -0.74 -10.48
N VAL A 32 4.95 -0.47 -10.43
CA VAL A 32 5.83 -0.99 -9.38
C VAL A 32 5.41 -0.45 -8.01
N GLY A 33 5.04 0.82 -7.93
CA GLY A 33 4.50 1.42 -6.70
C GLY A 33 3.18 0.79 -6.26
N PHE A 34 2.23 0.63 -7.18
CA PHE A 34 0.91 0.09 -6.86
C PHE A 34 0.97 -1.39 -6.47
N VAL A 35 1.80 -2.20 -7.13
CA VAL A 35 1.85 -3.64 -6.86
C VAL A 35 2.85 -3.95 -5.76
N ILE A 36 4.11 -3.54 -5.91
CA ILE A 36 5.18 -3.97 -4.99
C ILE A 36 5.16 -3.12 -3.72
N LEU A 37 5.18 -1.78 -3.84
CA LEU A 37 5.24 -0.93 -2.65
C LEU A 37 3.95 -1.03 -1.82
N ALA A 38 2.77 -0.97 -2.45
CA ALA A 38 1.51 -1.05 -1.71
C ALA A 38 1.33 -2.41 -1.01
N THR A 39 1.60 -3.53 -1.71
CA THR A 39 1.54 -4.86 -1.07
C THR A 39 2.54 -4.95 0.08
N SER A 40 3.75 -4.43 -0.10
CA SER A 40 4.78 -4.45 0.95
C SER A 40 4.33 -3.70 2.20
N THR A 41 3.77 -2.51 2.04
CA THR A 41 3.29 -1.72 3.17
C THR A 41 2.09 -2.32 3.87
N SER A 42 1.33 -3.21 3.23
CA SER A 42 0.17 -3.91 3.81
C SER A 42 0.49 -5.26 4.48
N ILE A 43 1.75 -5.73 4.40
CA ILE A 43 2.18 -6.98 5.05
C ILE A 43 2.04 -6.92 6.59
N PRO A 44 2.48 -5.86 7.29
CA PRO A 44 2.33 -5.75 8.74
C PRO A 44 0.87 -5.87 9.19
N GLU A 45 -0.04 -5.18 8.49
CA GLU A 45 -1.47 -5.18 8.75
C GLU A 45 -2.05 -6.57 8.49
N ALA A 46 -1.67 -7.21 7.38
CA ALA A 46 -2.07 -8.58 7.10
C ALA A 46 -1.61 -9.56 8.20
N ALA A 47 -0.39 -9.38 8.73
CA ALA A 47 0.12 -10.20 9.83
C ALA A 47 -0.68 -9.99 11.13
N VAL A 48 -1.06 -8.75 11.46
CA VAL A 48 -1.92 -8.44 12.61
C VAL A 48 -3.31 -9.05 12.46
N SER A 49 -3.97 -8.83 11.31
CA SER A 49 -5.29 -9.41 11.06
C SER A 49 -5.27 -10.94 11.04
N PHE A 50 -4.20 -11.54 10.52
CA PHE A 50 -4.02 -12.99 10.53
C PHE A 50 -3.86 -13.54 11.95
N THR A 51 -3.01 -12.91 12.76
CA THR A 51 -2.78 -13.32 14.16
C THR A 51 -4.06 -13.17 14.98
N ALA A 52 -4.74 -12.01 14.89
CA ALA A 52 -6.01 -11.78 15.56
C ALA A 52 -7.10 -12.78 15.14
N SER A 53 -7.11 -13.20 13.87
CA SER A 53 -8.05 -14.23 13.38
C SER A 53 -7.77 -15.62 13.97
N ILE A 54 -6.50 -15.99 14.17
CA ILE A 54 -6.12 -17.24 14.84
C ILE A 54 -6.57 -17.22 16.30
N ASP A 55 -6.41 -16.08 16.96
CA ASP A 55 -6.79 -15.87 18.36
C ASP A 55 -8.31 -15.71 18.54
N ARG A 56 -9.09 -15.84 17.47
CA ARG A 56 -10.56 -15.70 17.43
C ARG A 56 -11.07 -14.30 17.77
N GLU A 57 -10.20 -13.30 17.67
CA GLU A 57 -10.50 -11.89 17.86
C GLU A 57 -10.87 -11.21 16.53
N PHE A 58 -11.97 -11.67 15.91
CA PHE A 58 -12.38 -11.20 14.58
C PHE A 58 -12.67 -9.70 14.52
N GLY A 59 -13.13 -9.10 15.63
CA GLY A 59 -13.36 -7.66 15.73
C GLY A 59 -12.07 -6.86 15.52
N ILE A 60 -10.94 -7.34 16.05
CA ILE A 60 -9.62 -6.72 15.89
C ILE A 60 -9.14 -6.88 14.45
N ALA A 61 -9.29 -8.08 13.88
CA ALA A 61 -8.88 -8.34 12.50
C ALA A 61 -9.63 -7.44 11.49
N ILE A 62 -10.95 -7.25 11.66
CA ILE A 62 -11.78 -6.37 10.83
C ILE A 62 -11.45 -4.90 11.10
N GLY A 63 -11.32 -4.51 12.38
CA GLY A 63 -10.96 -3.16 12.79
C GLY A 63 -9.65 -2.69 12.15
N ASN A 64 -8.62 -3.55 12.16
CA ASN A 64 -7.34 -3.27 11.53
C ASN A 64 -7.45 -3.05 10.01
N VAL A 65 -8.19 -3.91 9.28
CA VAL A 65 -8.35 -3.77 7.82
C VAL A 65 -9.12 -2.50 7.46
N LEU A 66 -10.25 -2.26 8.12
CA LEU A 66 -11.10 -1.10 7.83
C LEU A 66 -10.41 0.20 8.25
N GLY A 67 -9.85 0.23 9.46
CA GLY A 67 -9.13 1.38 10.00
C GLY A 67 -7.93 1.76 9.15
N SER A 68 -7.11 0.80 8.73
CA SER A 68 -5.94 1.04 7.87
C SER A 68 -6.35 1.59 6.50
N ASN A 69 -7.43 1.08 5.89
CA ASN A 69 -7.94 1.60 4.63
C ASN A 69 -8.45 3.04 4.75
N ILE A 70 -9.19 3.36 5.82
CA ILE A 70 -9.66 4.72 6.10
C ILE A 70 -8.46 5.65 6.33
N ALA A 71 -7.49 5.25 7.14
CA ALA A 71 -6.28 6.03 7.41
C ALA A 71 -5.47 6.27 6.13
N ASN A 72 -5.30 5.25 5.28
CA ASN A 72 -4.57 5.38 4.02
C ASN A 72 -5.25 6.38 3.07
N ILE A 73 -6.58 6.37 2.97
CA ILE A 73 -7.29 7.31 2.09
C ILE A 73 -7.30 8.72 2.71
N CYS A 74 -7.65 8.85 3.99
CA CYS A 74 -7.84 10.16 4.60
C CYS A 74 -6.52 10.85 4.97
N LEU A 75 -5.59 10.14 5.61
CA LEU A 75 -4.34 10.73 6.10
C LEU A 75 -3.26 10.76 5.02
N ILE A 76 -3.02 9.64 4.33
CA ILE A 76 -1.90 9.57 3.36
C ILE A 76 -2.18 10.41 2.11
N ILE A 77 -3.44 10.60 1.71
CA ILE A 77 -3.78 11.55 0.63
C ILE A 77 -3.99 12.97 1.19
N GLY A 78 -4.69 13.09 2.31
CA GLY A 78 -5.06 14.40 2.88
C GLY A 78 -3.86 15.22 3.36
N VAL A 79 -2.94 14.63 4.13
CA VAL A 79 -1.80 15.36 4.72
C VAL A 79 -0.86 15.93 3.66
N PRO A 80 -0.40 15.16 2.65
CA PRO A 80 0.40 15.71 1.56
C PRO A 80 -0.35 16.77 0.76
N THR A 81 -1.65 16.60 0.52
CA THR A 81 -2.49 17.60 -0.17
C THR A 81 -2.49 18.92 0.58
N ILE A 82 -2.69 18.88 1.90
CA ILE A 82 -2.63 20.07 2.77
C ILE A 82 -1.22 20.68 2.75
N TYR A 83 -0.17 19.88 2.79
CA TYR A 83 1.21 20.38 2.73
C TYR A 83 1.51 21.12 1.42
N LEU A 84 1.07 20.58 0.29
CA LEU A 84 1.23 21.17 -1.04
C LEU A 84 0.43 22.48 -1.16
N CYS A 85 -0.79 22.47 -0.66
CA CYS A 85 -1.63 23.65 -0.43
C CYS A 85 -0.84 24.74 0.29
N PHE A 86 -0.31 24.45 1.48
CA PHE A 86 0.42 25.44 2.27
C PHE A 86 1.64 26.02 1.55
N LYS A 87 2.30 25.23 0.69
CA LYS A 87 3.42 25.70 -0.13
C LYS A 87 3.02 26.54 -1.33
N GLY A 88 1.74 26.82 -1.53
CA GLY A 88 1.25 27.58 -2.68
C GLY A 88 1.37 26.81 -4.00
N ILE A 89 1.58 25.48 -3.94
CA ILE A 89 1.61 24.60 -5.11
C ILE A 89 0.16 24.25 -5.48
N TYR A 90 -0.62 25.27 -5.82
CA TYR A 90 -1.96 25.11 -6.36
C TYR A 90 -1.88 25.20 -7.90
N CYS A 91 -2.75 24.45 -8.58
CA CYS A 91 -3.06 24.54 -10.03
C CYS A 91 -2.33 23.62 -11.00
N ILE A 92 -1.51 22.66 -10.57
CA ILE A 92 -1.10 21.58 -11.48
C ILE A 92 -1.89 20.34 -11.10
N ARG A 93 -2.77 19.93 -12.02
CA ARG A 93 -3.44 18.64 -12.12
C ARG A 93 -2.56 17.53 -11.50
N TYR A 94 -2.77 17.25 -10.21
CA TYR A 94 -1.94 16.31 -9.42
C TYR A 94 -2.28 14.86 -9.76
N LEU A 95 -3.49 14.63 -10.28
CA LEU A 95 -3.74 13.41 -11.03
C LEU A 95 -2.91 13.51 -12.31
N PRO A 96 -2.04 12.53 -12.59
CA PRO A 96 -1.53 12.37 -13.95
C PRO A 96 -2.73 12.46 -14.90
N LYS A 97 -2.55 13.00 -16.11
CA LYS A 97 -3.58 12.92 -17.15
C LYS A 97 -3.81 11.44 -17.46
N MET A 98 -4.69 10.81 -16.69
CA MET A 98 -5.20 9.49 -16.93
C MET A 98 -6.32 9.65 -17.96
N GLU A 99 -6.32 8.81 -18.98
CA GLU A 99 -7.51 8.73 -19.83
C GLU A 99 -8.70 8.27 -18.98
N LYS A 100 -9.91 8.73 -19.32
CA LYS A 100 -11.13 8.38 -18.56
C LYS A 100 -11.28 6.87 -18.36
N HIS A 101 -10.93 6.08 -19.37
CA HIS A 101 -11.00 4.62 -19.32
C HIS A 101 -10.05 4.00 -18.27
N GLU A 102 -8.92 4.64 -17.98
CA GLU A 102 -7.94 4.17 -17.00
C GLU A 102 -8.42 4.46 -15.57
N ILE A 103 -8.94 5.67 -15.35
CA ILE A 103 -9.59 6.06 -14.09
C ILE A 103 -10.75 5.13 -13.80
N ASP A 104 -11.63 4.89 -14.78
CA ASP A 104 -12.80 4.04 -14.60
C ASP A 104 -12.41 2.60 -14.21
N SER A 105 -11.34 2.05 -14.78
CA SER A 105 -10.86 0.71 -14.42
C SER A 105 -10.25 0.62 -13.01
N LEU A 106 -9.50 1.65 -12.58
CA LEU A 106 -8.93 1.75 -11.24
C LEU A 106 -10.02 1.95 -10.19
N PHE A 107 -10.99 2.83 -10.47
CA PHE A 107 -12.14 3.06 -9.60
C PHE A 107 -13.02 1.81 -9.50
N PHE A 108 -13.26 1.11 -10.61
CA PHE A 108 -14.04 -0.13 -10.59
C PHE A 108 -13.35 -1.23 -9.78
N GLY A 109 -12.03 -1.41 -9.96
CA GLY A 109 -11.24 -2.35 -9.16
C GLY A 109 -11.22 -2.00 -7.68
N LEU A 110 -11.02 -0.73 -7.34
CA LEU A 110 -11.05 -0.22 -5.96
C LEU A 110 -12.45 -0.38 -5.33
N LEU A 111 -13.51 -0.13 -6.10
CA LEU A 111 -14.89 -0.27 -5.65
C LEU A 111 -15.22 -1.73 -5.38
N ILE A 112 -14.86 -2.66 -6.27
CA ILE A 112 -15.05 -4.10 -6.02
C ILE A 112 -14.23 -4.55 -4.80
N ALA A 113 -12.95 -4.18 -4.75
CA ALA A 113 -12.05 -4.56 -3.67
C ALA A 113 -12.44 -3.96 -2.31
N SER A 114 -13.21 -2.86 -2.27
CA SER A 114 -13.66 -2.25 -1.02
C SER A 114 -15.09 -2.66 -0.65
N VAL A 115 -16.02 -2.66 -1.61
CA VAL A 115 -17.44 -2.95 -1.38
C VAL A 115 -17.65 -4.42 -1.05
N VAL A 116 -16.94 -5.34 -1.70
CA VAL A 116 -17.10 -6.77 -1.41
C VAL A 116 -16.66 -7.08 0.03
N PRO A 117 -15.45 -6.73 0.50
CA PRO A 117 -15.09 -6.91 1.91
C PRO A 117 -16.00 -6.18 2.90
N LEU A 118 -16.42 -4.93 2.62
CA LEU A 118 -17.34 -4.20 3.49
C LEU A 118 -18.69 -4.91 3.62
N TYR A 119 -19.24 -5.38 2.50
CA TYR A 119 -20.52 -6.08 2.47
C TYR A 119 -20.46 -7.40 3.27
N LEU A 120 -19.34 -8.10 3.19
CA LEU A 120 -19.11 -9.34 3.92
C LEU A 120 -18.92 -9.08 5.42
N ALA A 121 -18.19 -8.03 5.78
CA ALA A 121 -18.05 -7.58 7.17
C ALA A 121 -19.41 -7.19 7.77
N TYR A 122 -20.27 -6.52 7.00
CA TYR A 122 -21.62 -6.15 7.44
C TYR A 122 -22.52 -7.36 7.72
N ARG A 123 -22.31 -8.49 7.03
CA ARG A 123 -23.12 -9.70 7.16
C ARG A 123 -22.59 -10.69 8.21
N GLU A 124 -21.47 -10.40 8.87
CA GLU A 124 -20.79 -11.27 9.85
C GLU A 124 -20.39 -12.67 9.32
N TYR A 125 -20.48 -12.93 8.01
CA TYR A 125 -20.14 -14.22 7.42
C TYR A 125 -18.64 -14.28 7.09
N ALA A 126 -17.84 -14.88 7.97
CA ALA A 126 -16.51 -15.36 7.62
C ALA A 126 -16.60 -16.80 7.09
N SER A 127 -16.32 -17.00 5.80
CA SER A 127 -16.26 -18.35 5.22
C SER A 127 -15.05 -18.53 4.32
N MET A 128 -14.61 -19.78 4.16
CA MET A 128 -13.47 -20.14 3.31
C MET A 128 -13.68 -19.73 1.85
N SER A 129 -14.91 -19.88 1.34
CA SER A 129 -15.25 -19.48 -0.03
C SER A 129 -15.09 -17.97 -0.23
N ILE A 130 -15.52 -17.17 0.74
CA ILE A 130 -15.34 -15.72 0.74
C ILE A 130 -13.86 -15.34 0.68
N GLY A 131 -13.02 -15.96 1.53
CA GLY A 131 -11.57 -15.71 1.53
C GLY A 131 -10.91 -16.04 0.19
N ILE A 132 -11.28 -17.18 -0.41
CA ILE A 132 -10.77 -17.58 -1.73
C ILE A 132 -11.21 -16.59 -2.81
N ILE A 133 -12.49 -16.17 -2.82
CA ILE A 133 -13.01 -15.19 -3.78
C ILE A 133 -12.23 -13.87 -3.68
N LEU A 134 -11.97 -13.38 -2.47
CA LEU A 134 -11.19 -12.15 -2.26
C LEU A 134 -9.76 -12.28 -2.77
N LEU A 135 -9.08 -13.40 -2.52
CA LEU A 135 -7.73 -13.65 -3.03
C LEU A 135 -7.70 -13.75 -4.57
N VAL A 136 -8.69 -14.41 -5.17
CA VAL A 136 -8.81 -14.49 -6.64
C VAL A 136 -9.03 -13.11 -7.24
N ILE A 137 -9.92 -12.30 -6.67
CA ILE A 137 -10.14 -10.90 -7.10
C ILE A 137 -8.82 -10.11 -7.00
N PHE A 138 -8.12 -10.20 -5.87
CA PHE A 138 -6.84 -9.53 -5.67
C PHE A 138 -5.79 -9.93 -6.72
N LEU A 139 -5.63 -11.24 -6.99
CA LEU A 139 -4.68 -11.73 -7.98
C LEU A 139 -5.06 -11.31 -9.40
N VAL A 140 -6.33 -11.46 -9.78
CA VAL A 140 -6.82 -11.08 -11.12
C VAL A 140 -6.64 -9.57 -11.33
N TYR A 141 -6.93 -8.75 -10.33
CA TYR A 141 -6.76 -7.30 -10.42
C TYR A 141 -5.30 -6.89 -10.54
N ASN A 142 -4.38 -7.50 -9.77
CA ASN A 142 -2.94 -7.22 -9.89
C ASN A 142 -2.38 -7.67 -11.26
N ILE A 143 -2.81 -8.82 -11.78
CA ILE A 143 -2.41 -9.30 -13.11
C ILE A 143 -2.96 -8.38 -14.19
N TYR A 144 -4.24 -7.98 -14.08
CA TYR A 144 -4.84 -7.00 -14.98
C TYR A 144 -4.02 -5.71 -14.98
N LEU A 145 -3.78 -5.11 -13.81
CA LEU A 145 -3.02 -3.87 -13.70
C LEU A 145 -1.60 -3.98 -14.28
N SER A 146 -0.93 -5.11 -14.05
CA SER A 146 0.41 -5.37 -14.61
C SER A 146 0.39 -5.53 -16.14
N ARG A 147 -0.70 -6.02 -16.73
CA ARG A 147 -0.82 -6.28 -18.17
C ARG A 147 -1.37 -5.10 -18.96
N THR A 148 -2.29 -4.33 -18.38
CA THR A 148 -2.89 -3.17 -19.05
C THR A 148 -1.89 -2.01 -19.15
N GLY A 149 -0.74 -2.09 -18.49
CA GLY A 149 0.34 -1.11 -18.60
C GLY A 149 -0.06 0.29 -18.14
N ILE A 150 -1.20 0.40 -17.43
CA ILE A 150 -1.77 1.65 -16.94
C ILE A 150 -0.84 2.26 -15.88
N ILE A 151 -0.50 3.56 -15.90
CA ILE A 151 -0.11 4.51 -16.96
C ILE A 151 0.45 5.68 -16.15
N ILE A 152 1.76 5.90 -16.26
CA ILE A 152 2.35 7.24 -16.35
C ILE A 152 3.51 7.07 -17.32
N LYS A 153 3.20 7.17 -18.60
CA LYS A 153 4.21 7.48 -19.61
C LYS A 153 4.28 8.98 -19.81
N ASP A 154 4.33 9.76 -18.72
CA ASP A 154 5.09 11.02 -18.75
C ASP A 154 5.29 11.66 -17.37
N SER A 155 6.55 11.87 -17.00
CA SER A 155 7.08 13.07 -16.33
C SER A 155 8.59 12.89 -16.12
N GLY A 156 9.38 13.04 -17.19
CA GLY A 156 10.75 13.53 -17.07
C GLY A 156 11.86 12.56 -16.65
N VAL A 157 11.59 11.28 -16.37
CA VAL A 157 12.68 10.30 -16.25
C VAL A 157 13.16 9.98 -17.65
N LYS A 158 14.15 10.74 -18.12
CA LYS A 158 14.91 10.43 -19.33
C LYS A 158 15.26 8.95 -19.26
N SER A 159 14.76 8.17 -20.22
CA SER A 159 15.24 6.85 -20.58
C SER A 159 16.71 6.97 -21.00
N SER A 160 17.59 7.21 -20.04
CA SER A 160 19.00 6.96 -20.21
C SER A 160 19.11 5.44 -20.11
N HIS A 161 19.15 4.79 -21.27
CA HIS A 161 19.68 3.44 -21.44
C HIS A 161 21.14 3.42 -20.95
N LYS A 162 21.34 3.48 -19.64
CA LYS A 162 22.47 2.84 -18.99
C LYS A 162 21.87 1.59 -18.38
N SER A 163 22.35 0.44 -18.86
CA SER A 163 22.22 -0.86 -18.22
C SER A 163 22.66 -0.76 -16.75
N LYS A 164 21.80 -0.22 -15.87
CA LYS A 164 21.90 -0.45 -14.44
C LYS A 164 21.74 -1.96 -14.29
N LYS A 165 22.70 -2.62 -13.65
CA LYS A 165 22.64 -4.06 -13.40
C LYS A 165 21.30 -4.33 -12.71
N PHE A 166 20.37 -5.00 -13.39
CA PHE A 166 19.05 -5.37 -12.87
C PHE A 166 19.15 -5.91 -11.44
N GLY A 167 20.14 -6.76 -11.16
CA GLY A 167 20.38 -7.32 -9.83
C GLY A 167 20.66 -6.27 -8.74
N LYS A 168 21.31 -5.15 -9.05
CA LYS A 168 21.57 -4.07 -8.07
C LYS A 168 20.28 -3.32 -7.72
N GLU A 169 19.44 -3.04 -8.71
CA GLU A 169 18.17 -2.32 -8.49
C GLU A 169 17.14 -3.22 -7.81
N LEU A 170 17.08 -4.50 -8.19
CA LEU A 170 16.28 -5.51 -7.50
C LEU A 170 16.72 -5.65 -6.03
N LEU A 171 18.03 -5.70 -5.76
CA LEU A 171 18.53 -5.78 -4.39
C LEU A 171 18.20 -4.52 -3.57
N ARG A 172 18.32 -3.33 -4.18
CA ARG A 172 17.92 -2.07 -3.54
C ARG A 172 16.43 -2.06 -3.20
N LEU A 173 15.59 -2.51 -4.13
CA LEU A 173 14.14 -2.63 -3.93
C LEU A 173 13.82 -3.57 -2.78
N ILE A 174 14.33 -4.81 -2.81
CA ILE A 174 14.09 -5.81 -1.76
C ILE A 174 14.55 -5.30 -0.40
N PHE A 175 15.75 -4.69 -0.34
CA PHE A 175 16.29 -4.17 0.90
C PHE A 175 15.48 -2.98 1.44
N GLY A 176 15.08 -2.05 0.56
CA GLY A 176 14.23 -0.92 0.94
C GLY A 176 12.87 -1.38 1.48
N VAL A 177 12.21 -2.30 0.75
CA VAL A 177 10.95 -2.92 1.17
C VAL A 177 11.10 -3.63 2.51
N ALA A 178 12.14 -4.43 2.70
CA ALA A 178 12.36 -5.15 3.95
C ALA A 178 12.50 -4.21 5.15
N ILE A 179 13.22 -3.08 5.00
CA ILE A 179 13.33 -2.06 6.05
C ILE A 179 11.96 -1.47 6.38
N VAL A 180 11.16 -1.11 5.37
CA VAL A 180 9.83 -0.53 5.57
C VAL A 180 8.93 -1.50 6.32
N VAL A 181 8.86 -2.76 5.88
CA VAL A 181 8.05 -3.81 6.52
C VAL A 181 8.50 -4.03 7.97
N LEU A 182 9.81 -4.15 8.21
CA LEU A 182 10.34 -4.36 9.55
C LEU A 182 10.02 -3.18 10.47
N CYS A 183 10.19 -1.95 10.00
CA CYS A 183 9.88 -0.75 10.77
C CYS A 183 8.39 -0.67 11.10
N ALA A 184 7.52 -0.93 10.11
CA ALA A 184 6.08 -0.93 10.31
C ALA A 184 5.65 -2.00 11.32
N TYR A 185 6.19 -3.22 11.24
CA TYR A 185 5.96 -4.26 12.25
C TYR A 185 6.32 -3.80 13.67
N PHE A 186 7.50 -3.19 13.85
CA PHE A 186 7.91 -2.68 15.15
C PHE A 186 7.05 -1.52 15.64
N ILE A 187 6.59 -0.63 14.74
CA ILE A 187 5.70 0.48 15.08
C ILE A 187 4.38 -0.07 15.61
N VAL A 188 3.77 -1.01 14.88
CA VAL A 188 2.48 -1.60 15.26
C VAL A 188 2.61 -2.34 16.59
N ASN A 189 3.60 -3.22 16.75
CA ASN A 189 3.81 -3.94 18.01
C ASN A 189 4.08 -3.00 19.19
N SER A 190 4.82 -1.89 18.96
CA SER A 190 5.03 -0.88 19.99
C SER A 190 3.74 -0.16 20.35
N ALA A 191 2.91 0.17 19.37
CA ALA A 191 1.61 0.81 19.59
C ALA A 191 0.68 -0.10 20.41
N SER A 192 0.62 -1.39 20.08
CA SER A 192 -0.17 -2.38 20.84
C SER A 192 0.29 -2.48 22.29
N ASN A 193 1.60 -2.62 22.54
CA ASN A 193 2.15 -2.69 23.90
C ASN A 193 1.86 -1.42 24.72
N ILE A 194 1.92 -0.25 24.08
CA ILE A 194 1.60 1.02 24.74
C ILE A 194 0.11 1.04 25.09
N ALA A 195 -0.77 0.74 24.14
CA ALA A 195 -2.20 0.79 24.36
C ALA A 195 -2.66 -0.20 25.45
N GLU A 196 -2.06 -1.39 25.52
CA GLU A 196 -2.28 -2.35 26.61
C GLU A 196 -1.86 -1.76 27.97
N ALA A 197 -0.71 -1.09 28.05
CA ALA A 197 -0.26 -0.42 29.27
C ALA A 197 -1.18 0.73 29.72
N PHE A 198 -1.90 1.37 28.78
CA PHE A 198 -2.89 2.41 29.06
C PHE A 198 -4.33 1.86 29.23
N GLY A 199 -4.53 0.54 29.13
CA GLY A 199 -5.85 -0.08 29.28
C GLY A 199 -6.84 0.26 28.16
N ILE A 200 -6.35 0.64 26.97
CA ILE A 200 -7.18 0.95 25.82
C ILE A 200 -7.66 -0.36 25.20
N VAL A 201 -8.97 -0.44 24.89
CA VAL A 201 -9.59 -1.62 24.28
C VAL A 201 -8.93 -1.92 22.92
N PHE A 202 -8.53 -3.18 22.73
CA PHE A 202 -7.72 -3.62 21.59
C PHE A 202 -8.36 -3.40 20.21
N ILE A 203 -9.68 -3.24 20.15
CA ILE A 203 -10.43 -2.89 18.93
C ILE A 203 -10.08 -1.50 18.37
N PHE A 204 -9.55 -0.59 19.20
CA PHE A 204 -9.16 0.77 18.80
C PHE A 204 -7.66 0.93 18.50
N ILE A 205 -6.89 -0.17 18.59
CA ILE A 205 -5.46 -0.23 18.30
C ILE A 205 -5.27 -0.60 16.83
#